data_AF-A0A3F3PTK4-F1
#
_entry.id   AF-A0A3F3PTK4-F1
#
_cell.length_a   1.000
_cell.length_b   1.000
_cell.length_c   1.000
_cell.angle_alpha   90.00
_cell.angle_beta   90.00
_cell.angle_gamma   90.00
#
_symmetry.space_group_name_H-M   'P 1'
#
loop_
_entity.id
_entity.type
_entity.pdbx_description
1 polymer ?
#
loop_
_entity_poly.entity_id
_entity_poly.type
_entity_poly.pdbx_seq_one_letter_code
_entity_poly.pdbx_strand_id
1 'polypeptide(L)'
;MFQHPNEDFRRALVHKSRFTAAAQGQVQSLLRHERLRRWMTHHHPDLMLVDANISSSGREKVSAISVFCATLVSSMIEVHPNEVVVQFFCGLHTARLDPWHGPNGLVRSIAMQLLLKLVKMKILDLNFINNRDYLRDLEEHDLNALCESLYSLVSQFPADTTVYCIIDSISWFDKDKTFTDLAAVMEWLQYIVEDRSLIPMFKILLTNPMKSTRRMKELPVFKENPARLVTLSSRNLVPMGISNRAIERQLSRSPSPSPLTPKRGLPRTPRQESYDDDYDGW
;
A
#
# COMPACT_ATOMS: atom_id res chain seq x y z
N MET A 1 16.42 -16.13 -9.77
CA MET A 1 14.96 -16.03 -9.53
C MET A 1 14.62 -14.88 -8.58
N PHE A 2 15.26 -14.76 -7.41
CA PHE A 2 14.95 -13.75 -6.37
C PHE A 2 15.27 -12.28 -6.70
N GLN A 3 15.90 -11.98 -7.85
CA GLN A 3 16.32 -10.62 -8.18
C GLN A 3 15.30 -9.83 -9.01
N HIS A 4 14.23 -10.48 -9.50
CA HIS A 4 13.28 -9.83 -10.40
C HIS A 4 12.72 -8.51 -9.83
N PRO A 5 12.37 -8.36 -8.53
CA PRO A 5 11.79 -7.11 -8.03
C PRO A 5 12.78 -5.94 -8.14
N ASN A 6 14.09 -6.21 -8.03
CA ASN A 6 15.14 -5.21 -8.21
C ASN A 6 15.37 -4.88 -9.68
N GLU A 7 15.27 -5.86 -10.58
CA GLU A 7 15.36 -5.64 -12.02
C GLU A 7 14.17 -4.83 -12.53
N ASP A 8 12.96 -5.16 -12.12
CA ASP A 8 11.74 -4.46 -12.47
C ASP A 8 11.77 -2.99 -12.01
N PHE A 9 12.18 -2.79 -10.75
CA PHE A 9 12.43 -1.47 -10.18
C PHE A 9 13.43 -0.65 -10.99
N ARG A 10 14.60 -1.23 -11.33
CA ARG A 10 15.63 -0.55 -12.14
C ARG A 10 15.10 -0.22 -13.54
N ARG A 11 14.40 -1.17 -14.15
CA ARG A 11 13.81 -1.00 -15.48
C ARG A 11 12.81 0.14 -15.49
N ALA A 12 11.96 0.26 -14.47
CA ALA A 12 11.04 1.39 -14.33
C ALA A 12 11.80 2.72 -14.24
N LEU A 13 12.85 2.83 -13.41
CA LEU A 13 13.63 4.07 -13.26
C LEU A 13 14.31 4.52 -14.56
N VAL A 14 14.88 3.59 -15.34
CA VAL A 14 15.56 3.91 -16.61
C VAL A 14 14.60 4.52 -17.65
N HIS A 15 13.29 4.26 -17.54
CA HIS A 15 12.30 4.82 -18.46
C HIS A 15 11.95 6.29 -18.16
N LYS A 16 12.45 6.88 -17.07
CA LYS A 16 12.12 8.26 -16.67
C LYS A 16 12.31 9.29 -17.80
N SER A 17 13.42 9.19 -18.54
CA SER A 17 13.74 10.12 -19.64
C SER A 17 12.85 9.94 -20.88
N ARG A 18 12.09 8.85 -20.98
CA ARG A 18 11.20 8.57 -22.11
C ARG A 18 9.85 9.30 -22.01
N PHE A 19 9.50 9.80 -20.83
CA PHE A 19 8.22 10.48 -20.62
C PHE A 19 8.38 12.00 -20.64
N THR A 20 7.42 12.67 -21.26
CA THR A 20 7.38 14.13 -21.32
C THR A 20 7.29 14.75 -19.93
N ALA A 21 7.77 15.99 -19.77
CA ALA A 21 7.66 16.72 -18.52
C ALA A 21 6.20 16.91 -18.07
N ALA A 22 5.25 16.94 -18.99
CA ALA A 22 3.83 17.01 -18.69
C ALA A 22 3.31 15.69 -18.08
N ALA A 23 3.65 14.53 -18.67
CA ALA A 23 3.28 13.23 -18.13
C ALA A 23 3.91 12.97 -16.75
N GLN A 24 5.17 13.36 -16.59
CA GLN A 24 5.85 13.34 -15.29
C GLN A 24 5.18 14.29 -14.28
N GLY A 25 4.82 15.49 -14.69
CA GLY A 25 4.15 16.48 -13.85
C GLY A 25 2.77 16.03 -13.37
N GLN A 26 2.02 15.34 -14.24
CA GLN A 26 0.71 14.77 -13.91
C GLN A 26 0.83 13.77 -12.76
N VAL A 27 1.74 12.79 -12.86
CA VAL A 27 1.90 11.80 -11.78
C VAL A 27 2.57 12.40 -10.53
N GLN A 28 3.49 13.35 -10.70
CA GLN A 28 4.07 14.12 -9.60
C GLN A 28 3.02 14.91 -8.82
N SER A 29 1.92 15.32 -9.47
CA SER A 29 0.81 16.02 -8.80
C SER A 29 0.13 15.18 -7.72
N LEU A 30 0.28 13.85 -7.74
CA LEU A 30 -0.21 12.95 -6.70
C LEU A 30 0.36 13.29 -5.32
N LEU A 31 1.59 13.81 -5.24
CA LEU A 31 2.20 14.29 -3.99
C LEU A 31 1.40 15.43 -3.35
N ARG A 32 0.68 16.22 -4.15
CA ARG A 32 -0.19 17.30 -3.65
C ARG A 32 -1.57 16.79 -3.26
N HIS A 33 -1.90 15.52 -3.55
CA HIS A 33 -3.20 14.97 -3.29
C HIS A 33 -3.35 14.58 -1.81
N GLU A 34 -4.35 15.16 -1.14
CA GLU A 34 -4.69 14.91 0.27
C GLU A 34 -4.76 13.41 0.59
N ARG A 35 -5.35 12.60 -0.29
CA ARG A 35 -5.49 11.14 -0.09
C ARG A 35 -4.14 10.42 -0.01
N LEU A 36 -3.17 10.74 -0.87
CA LEU A 36 -1.83 10.13 -0.81
C LEU A 36 -1.09 10.63 0.43
N ARG A 37 -1.18 11.93 0.75
CA ARG A 37 -0.59 12.48 1.98
C ARG A 37 -1.08 11.71 3.21
N ARG A 38 -2.40 11.51 3.33
CA ARG A 38 -3.00 10.74 4.41
C ARG A 38 -2.53 9.29 4.43
N TRP A 39 -2.44 8.64 3.28
CA TRP A 39 -1.94 7.27 3.18
C TRP A 39 -0.48 7.15 3.65
N MET A 40 0.37 8.13 3.33
CA MET A 40 1.78 8.14 3.75
C MET A 40 1.97 8.48 5.23
N THR A 41 1.25 9.47 5.77
CA THR A 41 1.56 10.04 7.09
C THR A 41 0.69 9.50 8.24
N HIS A 42 -0.51 8.98 7.98
CA HIS A 42 -1.33 8.45 9.07
C HIS A 42 -0.86 7.07 9.51
N HIS A 43 -0.80 6.87 10.82
CA HIS A 43 -0.56 5.57 11.43
C HIS A 43 -1.85 4.72 11.44
N HIS A 44 -2.38 4.42 10.25
CA HIS A 44 -3.56 3.56 10.05
C HIS A 44 -3.33 2.61 8.85
N PRO A 45 -3.73 1.32 8.92
CA PRO A 45 -3.69 0.43 7.77
C PRO A 45 -4.54 1.02 6.64
N ASP A 46 -4.11 0.86 5.40
CA ASP A 46 -4.78 1.57 4.31
C ASP A 46 -4.53 0.95 2.94
N LEU A 47 -5.55 0.96 2.09
CA LEU A 47 -5.52 0.50 0.71
C LEU A 47 -6.04 1.63 -0.18
N MET A 48 -5.26 2.00 -1.19
CA MET A 48 -5.74 2.94 -2.21
C MET A 48 -5.32 2.55 -3.62
N LEU A 49 -6.18 2.86 -4.59
CA LEU A 49 -5.93 2.74 -6.02
C LEU A 49 -5.87 4.12 -6.67
N VAL A 50 -4.77 4.41 -7.36
CA VAL A 50 -4.58 5.64 -8.12
C VAL A 50 -4.74 5.38 -9.61
N ASP A 51 -5.81 5.93 -10.17
CA ASP A 51 -5.95 6.14 -11.61
C ASP A 51 -5.15 7.39 -12.01
N ALA A 52 -4.00 7.18 -12.65
CA ALA A 52 -3.14 8.27 -13.11
C ALA A 52 -3.78 9.05 -14.26
N ASN A 53 -4.75 8.45 -14.98
CA ASN A 53 -5.51 9.10 -16.05
C ASN A 53 -4.61 9.73 -17.13
N ILE A 54 -3.51 9.05 -17.46
CA ILE A 54 -2.54 9.49 -18.47
C ILE A 54 -3.17 9.24 -19.85
N SER A 55 -3.10 10.23 -20.73
CA SER A 55 -3.47 10.09 -22.14
C SER A 55 -2.40 9.26 -22.85
N SER A 56 -2.53 7.95 -22.81
CA SER A 56 -1.65 6.99 -23.48
C SER A 56 -2.48 5.92 -24.20
N SER A 57 -1.83 5.13 -25.06
CA SER A 57 -2.47 3.98 -25.71
C SER A 57 -2.80 2.84 -24.75
N GLY A 58 -2.33 2.89 -23.48
CA GLY A 58 -2.52 1.84 -22.48
C GLY A 58 -1.74 0.55 -22.76
N ARG A 59 -0.92 0.51 -23.81
CA ARG A 59 -0.15 -0.69 -24.22
C ARG A 59 1.28 -0.71 -23.68
N GLU A 60 1.73 0.39 -23.09
CA GLU A 60 3.08 0.52 -22.56
C GLU A 60 3.22 -0.26 -21.26
N LYS A 61 4.18 -1.17 -21.22
CA LYS A 61 4.48 -2.01 -20.04
C LYS A 61 4.97 -1.20 -18.84
N VAL A 62 5.58 -0.05 -19.10
CA VAL A 62 6.06 0.91 -18.12
C VAL A 62 5.46 2.25 -18.49
N SER A 63 4.87 2.93 -17.52
CA SER A 63 4.24 4.24 -17.70
C SER A 63 4.89 5.30 -16.80
N ALA A 64 4.47 6.56 -16.91
CA ALA A 64 4.95 7.60 -16.00
C ALA A 64 4.61 7.29 -14.54
N ILE A 65 3.47 6.64 -14.24
CA ILE A 65 3.13 6.26 -12.86
C ILE A 65 4.03 5.10 -12.36
N SER A 66 4.50 4.23 -13.25
CA SER A 66 5.50 3.21 -12.91
C SER A 66 6.82 3.84 -12.47
N VAL A 67 7.27 4.91 -13.15
CA VAL A 67 8.45 5.68 -12.75
C VAL A 67 8.22 6.33 -11.39
N PHE A 68 7.03 6.89 -11.15
CA PHE A 68 6.67 7.47 -9.87
C PHE A 68 6.73 6.41 -8.75
N CYS A 69 6.14 5.23 -8.95
CA CYS A 69 6.18 4.11 -8.00
C CYS A 69 7.63 3.70 -7.68
N ALA A 70 8.49 3.54 -8.68
CA ALA A 70 9.89 3.22 -8.45
C ALA A 70 10.63 4.34 -7.70
N THR A 71 10.33 5.60 -8.01
CA THR A 71 10.90 6.75 -7.28
C THR A 71 10.42 6.77 -5.82
N LEU A 72 9.14 6.46 -5.59
CA LEU A 72 8.54 6.37 -4.26
C LEU A 72 9.17 5.26 -3.42
N VAL A 73 9.29 4.05 -3.98
CA VAL A 73 9.96 2.90 -3.34
C VAL A 73 11.39 3.26 -2.95
N SER A 74 12.16 3.87 -3.86
CA SER A 74 13.54 4.31 -3.58
C SER A 74 13.58 5.28 -2.40
N SER A 75 12.67 6.27 -2.39
CA SER A 75 12.61 7.30 -1.36
C SER A 75 12.17 6.74 -0.01
N MET A 76 11.25 5.75 0.00
CA MET A 76 10.81 5.08 1.22
C MET A 76 11.94 4.26 1.85
N ILE A 77 12.70 3.51 1.05
CA ILE A 77 13.84 2.74 1.53
C ILE A 77 14.92 3.66 2.13
N GLU A 78 15.11 4.85 1.56
CA GLU A 78 16.08 5.83 2.05
C GLU A 78 15.62 6.55 3.33
N VAL A 79 14.37 7.04 3.36
CA VAL A 79 13.84 7.83 4.49
C VAL A 79 13.44 6.95 5.67
N HIS A 80 12.93 5.74 5.41
CA HIS A 80 12.41 4.83 6.44
C HIS A 80 13.09 3.45 6.33
N PRO A 81 14.40 3.34 6.62
CA PRO A 81 15.18 2.12 6.38
C PRO A 81 14.77 0.92 7.25
N ASN A 82 14.03 1.16 8.33
CA ASN A 82 13.51 0.13 9.22
C ASN A 82 12.16 -0.44 8.75
N GLU A 83 11.50 0.24 7.82
CA GLU A 83 10.21 -0.19 7.28
C GLU A 83 10.39 -1.23 6.18
N VAL A 84 9.34 -2.02 5.94
CA VAL A 84 9.34 -3.04 4.92
C VAL A 84 8.66 -2.49 3.67
N VAL A 85 9.42 -2.36 2.58
CA VAL A 85 8.87 -1.99 1.27
C VAL A 85 8.99 -3.18 0.33
N VAL A 86 7.85 -3.60 -0.22
CA VAL A 86 7.73 -4.63 -1.26
C VAL A 86 6.98 -4.05 -2.46
N GLN A 87 7.32 -4.53 -3.65
CA GLN A 87 6.78 -3.95 -4.87
C GLN A 87 6.58 -4.98 -6.00
N PHE A 88 5.63 -4.70 -6.87
CA PHE A 88 5.38 -5.50 -8.06
C PHE A 88 4.95 -4.64 -9.24
N PHE A 89 5.55 -4.82 -10.41
CA PHE A 89 5.24 -4.05 -11.62
C PHE A 89 4.48 -4.91 -12.62
N CYS A 90 3.13 -4.88 -12.57
CA CYS A 90 2.28 -5.80 -13.33
C CYS A 90 2.53 -5.75 -14.85
N GLY A 91 2.83 -4.56 -15.39
CA GLY A 91 3.10 -4.39 -16.81
C GLY A 91 4.37 -5.08 -17.32
N LEU A 92 5.30 -5.42 -16.43
CA LEU A 92 6.51 -6.16 -16.77
C LEU A 92 6.28 -7.68 -16.84
N HIS A 93 5.21 -8.18 -16.20
CA HIS A 93 4.91 -9.61 -16.06
C HIS A 93 3.66 -10.06 -16.82
N THR A 94 3.57 -9.67 -18.10
CA THR A 94 2.40 -9.93 -18.95
C THR A 94 2.59 -11.10 -19.92
N ALA A 95 3.80 -11.66 -20.01
CA ALA A 95 4.08 -12.75 -20.94
C ALA A 95 3.64 -14.08 -20.33
N ARG A 96 3.00 -14.97 -21.11
CA ARG A 96 2.47 -16.24 -20.58
C ARG A 96 3.53 -17.18 -20.01
N LEU A 97 4.76 -17.09 -20.51
CA LEU A 97 5.89 -17.89 -20.04
C LEU A 97 6.70 -17.19 -18.93
N ASP A 98 6.25 -16.02 -18.48
CA ASP A 98 6.86 -15.36 -17.33
C ASP A 98 6.49 -16.12 -16.05
N PRO A 99 7.47 -16.55 -15.23
CA PRO A 99 7.19 -17.19 -13.93
C PRO A 99 6.33 -16.35 -12.99
N TRP A 100 6.30 -15.03 -13.18
CA TRP A 100 5.54 -14.07 -12.37
C TRP A 100 4.27 -13.57 -13.06
N HIS A 101 3.80 -14.27 -14.09
CA HIS A 101 2.62 -13.88 -14.84
C HIS A 101 1.35 -13.84 -13.97
N GLY A 102 0.59 -12.76 -14.12
CA GLY A 102 -0.78 -12.67 -13.60
C GLY A 102 -0.88 -12.43 -12.08
N PRO A 103 -2.11 -12.44 -11.53
CA PRO A 103 -2.35 -12.25 -10.10
C PRO A 103 -1.64 -13.27 -9.21
N ASN A 104 -1.57 -14.53 -9.64
CA ASN A 104 -0.82 -15.57 -8.92
C ASN A 104 0.68 -15.22 -8.78
N GLY A 105 1.32 -14.86 -9.90
CA GLY A 105 2.71 -14.44 -9.91
C GLY A 105 2.97 -13.18 -9.06
N LEU A 106 2.01 -12.26 -9.00
CA LEU A 106 2.03 -11.13 -8.08
C LEU A 106 2.08 -11.58 -6.61
N VAL A 107 1.16 -12.44 -6.18
CA VAL A 107 1.11 -12.88 -4.77
C VAL A 107 2.40 -13.62 -4.40
N ARG A 108 2.86 -14.51 -5.28
CA ARG A 108 4.13 -15.23 -5.08
C ARG A 108 5.32 -14.29 -4.95
N SER A 109 5.39 -13.26 -5.79
CA SER A 109 6.48 -12.29 -5.74
C SER A 109 6.48 -11.49 -4.43
N ILE A 110 5.30 -11.01 -4.00
CA ILE A 110 5.17 -10.27 -2.75
C ILE A 110 5.51 -11.16 -1.55
N ALA A 111 4.96 -12.39 -1.50
CA ALA A 111 5.27 -13.37 -0.47
C ALA A 111 6.78 -13.67 -0.39
N MET A 112 7.43 -13.89 -1.53
CA MET A 112 8.87 -14.09 -1.61
C MET A 112 9.66 -12.88 -1.06
N GLN A 113 9.26 -11.65 -1.41
CA GLN A 113 9.92 -10.45 -0.90
C GLN A 113 9.78 -10.32 0.62
N LEU A 114 8.58 -10.59 1.18
CA LEU A 114 8.35 -10.58 2.63
C LEU A 114 9.16 -11.67 3.34
N LEU A 115 9.17 -12.89 2.80
CA LEU A 115 9.97 -14.01 3.31
C LEU A 115 11.45 -13.62 3.41
N LEU A 116 12.01 -13.03 2.34
CA LEU A 116 13.42 -12.59 2.36
C LEU A 116 13.69 -11.50 3.41
N LYS A 117 12.71 -10.64 3.70
CA LYS A 117 12.81 -9.62 4.75
C LYS A 117 12.78 -10.24 6.13
N LEU A 118 11.85 -11.17 6.40
CA LEU A 118 11.77 -11.91 7.66
C LEU A 118 13.05 -12.72 7.93
N VAL A 119 13.62 -13.36 6.89
CA VAL A 119 14.92 -14.06 6.98
C VAL A 119 16.03 -13.08 7.37
N LYS A 120 16.10 -11.92 6.70
CA LYS A 120 17.11 -10.90 7.00
C LYS A 120 16.99 -10.38 8.44
N MET A 121 15.76 -10.25 8.93
CA MET A 121 15.45 -9.82 10.30
C MET A 121 15.60 -10.95 11.34
N LYS A 122 15.80 -12.20 10.91
CA LYS A 122 15.89 -13.40 11.76
C LYS A 122 14.63 -13.65 12.60
N ILE A 123 13.45 -13.35 12.04
CA ILE A 123 12.15 -13.53 12.70
C ILE A 123 11.20 -14.42 11.89
N LEU A 124 11.68 -15.04 10.80
CA LEU A 124 10.87 -15.95 10.00
C LEU A 124 10.44 -17.17 10.82
N ASP A 125 9.14 -17.38 10.91
CA ASP A 125 8.51 -18.61 11.37
C ASP A 125 7.68 -19.23 10.22
N LEU A 126 7.94 -20.51 9.93
CA LEU A 126 7.23 -21.29 8.92
C LEU A 126 6.22 -22.27 9.53
N ASN A 127 5.98 -22.22 10.84
CA ASN A 127 5.02 -23.08 11.53
C ASN A 127 3.57 -22.92 11.02
N PHE A 128 3.24 -21.84 10.31
CA PHE A 128 1.94 -21.71 9.63
C PHE A 128 1.76 -22.76 8.51
N ILE A 129 2.85 -23.31 7.97
CA ILE A 129 2.85 -24.46 7.06
C ILE A 129 2.78 -25.73 7.91
N ASN A 130 1.61 -25.99 8.48
CA ASN A 130 1.42 -26.99 9.55
C ASN A 130 0.91 -28.36 9.08
N ASN A 131 0.57 -28.53 7.79
CA ASN A 131 0.04 -29.78 7.27
C ASN A 131 0.47 -30.01 5.81
N ARG A 132 0.37 -31.28 5.37
CA ARG A 132 0.83 -31.72 4.03
C ARG A 132 -0.05 -31.20 2.89
N ASP A 133 -1.36 -31.02 3.12
CA ASP A 133 -2.26 -30.52 2.09
C ASP A 133 -1.92 -29.06 1.78
N TYR A 134 -1.75 -28.23 2.80
CA TYR A 134 -1.34 -26.84 2.63
C TYR A 134 0.03 -26.70 1.96
N LEU A 135 0.99 -27.57 2.30
CA LEU A 135 2.29 -27.59 1.62
C LEU A 135 2.12 -27.93 0.12
N ARG A 136 1.32 -28.95 -0.22
CA ARG A 136 1.02 -29.31 -1.61
C ARG A 136 0.37 -28.14 -2.35
N ASP A 137 -0.60 -27.48 -1.73
CA ASP A 137 -1.31 -26.35 -2.32
C ASP A 137 -0.31 -25.20 -2.63
N LEU A 138 0.68 -24.95 -1.77
CA LEU A 138 1.76 -24.00 -2.04
C LEU A 138 2.69 -24.45 -3.19
N GLU A 139 3.03 -25.73 -3.27
CA GLU A 139 3.86 -26.31 -4.35
C GLU A 139 3.15 -26.22 -5.71
N GLU A 140 1.82 -26.37 -5.72
CA GLU A 140 0.97 -26.24 -6.90
C GLU A 140 0.61 -24.79 -7.24
N HIS A 141 1.03 -23.84 -6.40
CA HIS A 141 0.70 -22.41 -6.48
C HIS A 141 -0.80 -22.14 -6.42
N ASP A 142 -1.54 -22.85 -5.57
CA ASP A 142 -2.92 -22.50 -5.27
C ASP A 142 -3.02 -21.06 -4.77
N LEU A 143 -3.95 -20.29 -5.34
CA LEU A 143 -4.03 -18.86 -5.09
C LEU A 143 -4.47 -18.54 -3.67
N ASN A 144 -5.39 -19.32 -3.09
CA ASN A 144 -5.88 -19.08 -1.74
C ASN A 144 -4.79 -19.41 -0.72
N ALA A 145 -4.12 -20.55 -0.86
CA ALA A 145 -2.99 -20.92 0.00
C ALA A 145 -1.88 -19.85 -0.06
N LEU A 146 -1.58 -19.31 -1.24
CA LEU A 146 -0.61 -18.23 -1.40
C LEU A 146 -1.04 -16.92 -0.71
N CYS A 147 -2.33 -16.56 -0.77
CA CYS A 147 -2.86 -15.38 -0.08
C CYS A 147 -2.90 -15.57 1.45
N GLU A 148 -3.23 -16.77 1.95
CA GLU A 148 -3.12 -17.11 3.37
C GLU A 148 -1.68 -17.05 3.87
N SER A 149 -0.74 -17.53 3.04
CA SER A 149 0.70 -17.41 3.31
C SER A 149 1.13 -15.94 3.33
N LEU A 150 0.60 -15.11 2.43
CA LEU A 150 0.86 -13.67 2.43
C LEU A 150 0.43 -13.04 3.77
N TYR A 151 -0.79 -13.33 4.25
CA TYR A 151 -1.25 -12.89 5.57
C TYR A 151 -0.31 -13.36 6.68
N SER A 152 0.04 -14.65 6.67
CA SER A 152 0.90 -15.27 7.69
C SER A 152 2.33 -14.71 7.71
N LEU A 153 2.84 -14.24 6.56
CA LEU A 153 4.14 -13.57 6.49
C LEU A 153 4.05 -12.11 6.97
N VAL A 154 2.97 -11.41 6.63
CA VAL A 154 2.77 -10.03 7.12
C VAL A 154 2.62 -10.02 8.64
N SER A 155 1.87 -10.96 9.23
CA SER A 155 1.59 -10.98 10.68
C SER A 155 2.82 -11.19 11.57
N GLN A 156 3.94 -11.66 11.00
CA GLN A 156 5.18 -11.89 11.72
C GLN A 156 5.99 -10.61 11.99
N PHE A 157 5.70 -9.50 11.30
CA PHE A 157 6.43 -8.26 11.53
C PHE A 157 6.06 -7.62 12.89
N PRO A 158 7.01 -6.98 13.57
CA PRO A 158 6.75 -6.28 14.84
C PRO A 158 5.70 -5.17 14.75
N ALA A 159 5.10 -4.80 15.88
CA ALA A 159 4.04 -3.79 15.98
C ALA A 159 4.44 -2.39 15.52
N ASP A 160 5.73 -2.05 15.62
CA ASP A 160 6.31 -0.79 15.18
C ASP A 160 6.75 -0.82 13.70
N THR A 161 6.51 -1.93 12.98
CA THR A 161 6.82 -2.08 11.56
C THR A 161 5.60 -1.81 10.68
N THR A 162 5.79 -0.92 9.73
CA THR A 162 4.94 -0.70 8.57
C THR A 162 5.44 -1.49 7.37
N VAL A 163 4.55 -2.30 6.82
CA VAL A 163 4.74 -3.03 5.57
C VAL A 163 4.02 -2.27 4.45
N TYR A 164 4.80 -1.61 3.60
CA TYR A 164 4.35 -0.94 2.39
C TYR A 164 4.38 -1.90 1.19
N CYS A 165 3.23 -2.12 0.56
CA CYS A 165 3.08 -2.90 -0.66
C CYS A 165 2.70 -2.00 -1.84
N ILE A 166 3.62 -1.85 -2.80
CA ILE A 166 3.42 -1.01 -3.99
C ILE A 166 3.16 -1.90 -5.20
N ILE A 167 1.93 -1.90 -5.71
CA ILE A 167 1.53 -2.70 -6.86
C ILE A 167 1.25 -1.76 -8.03
N ASP A 168 2.19 -1.70 -8.96
CA ASP A 168 2.11 -0.81 -10.10
C ASP A 168 1.30 -1.41 -11.26
N SER A 169 0.40 -0.60 -11.81
CA SER A 169 -0.36 -0.88 -13.03
C SER A 169 -1.23 -2.15 -12.95
N ILE A 170 -2.00 -2.31 -11.87
CA ILE A 170 -2.88 -3.48 -11.62
C ILE A 170 -3.87 -3.75 -12.76
N SER A 171 -4.22 -2.72 -13.55
CA SER A 171 -5.08 -2.84 -14.72
C SER A 171 -4.56 -3.81 -15.79
N TRP A 172 -3.29 -4.22 -15.74
CA TRP A 172 -2.77 -5.30 -16.60
C TRP A 172 -3.42 -6.67 -16.37
N PHE A 173 -3.98 -6.88 -15.18
CA PHE A 173 -4.72 -8.09 -14.79
C PHE A 173 -6.23 -7.92 -14.91
N ASP A 174 -6.69 -6.72 -15.24
CA ASP A 174 -8.08 -6.41 -15.55
C ASP A 174 -8.44 -6.93 -16.95
N LYS A 175 -8.44 -8.25 -17.12
CA LYS A 175 -8.73 -8.98 -18.38
C LYS A 175 -9.56 -10.21 -18.07
N ASP A 176 -10.41 -10.65 -18.98
CA ASP A 176 -11.36 -11.76 -18.73
C ASP A 176 -10.67 -13.04 -18.22
N LYS A 177 -9.46 -13.33 -18.69
CA LYS A 177 -8.70 -14.52 -18.29
C LYS A 177 -8.04 -14.44 -16.91
N THR A 178 -7.87 -13.25 -16.35
CA THR A 178 -7.15 -13.02 -15.09
C THR A 178 -7.99 -12.28 -14.05
N PHE A 179 -9.19 -11.82 -14.41
CA PHE A 179 -10.01 -10.97 -13.55
C PHE A 179 -10.54 -11.73 -12.34
N THR A 180 -10.89 -13.01 -12.48
CA THR A 180 -11.33 -13.84 -11.35
C THR A 180 -10.25 -13.93 -10.27
N ASP A 181 -9.03 -14.29 -10.66
CA ASP A 181 -7.89 -14.34 -9.75
C ASP A 181 -7.56 -12.95 -9.18
N LEU A 182 -7.66 -11.90 -9.99
CA LEU A 182 -7.48 -10.52 -9.53
C LEU A 182 -8.51 -10.16 -8.46
N ALA A 183 -9.79 -10.52 -8.65
CA ALA A 183 -10.84 -10.25 -7.69
C ALA A 183 -10.57 -10.96 -6.34
N ALA A 184 -10.16 -12.23 -6.39
CA ALA A 184 -9.76 -12.99 -5.20
C ALA A 184 -8.56 -12.35 -4.48
N VAL A 185 -7.53 -11.94 -5.22
CA VAL A 185 -6.38 -11.21 -4.63
C VAL A 185 -6.85 -9.90 -3.99
N MET A 186 -7.71 -9.13 -4.66
CA MET A 186 -8.22 -7.86 -4.14
C MET A 186 -9.06 -8.03 -2.86
N GLU A 187 -9.83 -9.12 -2.76
CA GLU A 187 -10.56 -9.50 -1.55
C GLU A 187 -9.61 -9.83 -0.40
N TRP A 188 -8.57 -10.63 -0.66
CA TRP A 188 -7.54 -10.93 0.34
C TRP A 188 -6.76 -9.69 0.79
N LEU A 189 -6.37 -8.81 -0.13
CA LEU A 189 -5.71 -7.55 0.20
C LEU A 189 -6.60 -6.65 1.07
N GLN A 190 -7.91 -6.61 0.79
CA GLN A 190 -8.88 -5.93 1.63
C GLN A 190 -8.93 -6.55 3.02
N TYR A 191 -9.07 -7.88 3.10
CA TYR A 191 -9.13 -8.63 4.35
C TYR A 191 -7.91 -8.35 5.24
N ILE A 192 -6.69 -8.44 4.70
CA ILE A 192 -5.45 -8.20 5.46
C ILE A 192 -5.42 -6.74 5.98
N VAL A 193 -5.80 -5.76 5.16
CA VAL A 193 -5.78 -4.34 5.57
C VAL A 193 -6.85 -4.01 6.61
N GLU A 194 -8.00 -4.68 6.59
CA GLU A 194 -9.13 -4.42 7.49
C GLU A 194 -9.07 -5.23 8.79
N ASP A 195 -8.19 -6.24 8.86
CA ASP A 195 -8.01 -7.05 10.05
C ASP A 195 -7.41 -6.24 11.21
N ARG A 196 -8.24 -5.98 12.22
CA ARG A 196 -7.85 -5.24 13.43
C ARG A 196 -6.95 -6.04 14.38
N SER A 197 -6.86 -7.36 14.18
CA SER A 197 -5.96 -8.22 14.94
C SER A 197 -4.55 -8.26 14.36
N LEU A 198 -4.36 -7.79 13.11
CA LEU A 198 -3.04 -7.69 12.50
C LEU A 198 -2.21 -6.63 13.23
N ILE A 199 -1.13 -7.12 13.87
CA ILE A 199 -0.25 -6.30 14.70
C ILE A 199 0.54 -5.25 13.88
N PRO A 200 1.23 -5.64 12.77
CA PRO A 200 1.97 -4.67 11.97
C PRO A 200 1.06 -3.85 11.05
N MET A 201 1.54 -2.67 10.68
CA MET A 201 0.81 -1.73 9.86
C MET A 201 0.92 -2.12 8.38
N PHE A 202 -0.15 -2.60 7.76
CA PHE A 202 -0.14 -2.94 6.33
C PHE A 202 -0.73 -1.82 5.47
N LYS A 203 0.06 -1.30 4.52
CA LYS A 203 -0.32 -0.21 3.61
C LYS A 203 -0.12 -0.61 2.17
N ILE A 204 -1.16 -0.50 1.36
CA ILE A 204 -1.15 -0.89 -0.04
C ILE A 204 -1.41 0.34 -0.93
N LEU A 205 -0.53 0.55 -1.90
CA LEU A 205 -0.74 1.48 -3.00
C LEU A 205 -0.82 0.70 -4.31
N LEU A 206 -2.00 0.71 -4.92
CA LEU A 206 -2.25 0.22 -6.26
C LEU A 206 -2.22 1.38 -7.23
N THR A 207 -1.71 1.18 -8.44
CA THR A 207 -1.82 2.18 -9.51
C THR A 207 -2.42 1.62 -10.78
N ASN A 208 -2.98 2.52 -11.58
CA ASN A 208 -3.45 2.28 -12.93
C ASN A 208 -3.00 3.47 -13.80
N PRO A 209 -2.25 3.25 -14.90
CA PRO A 209 -1.82 4.34 -15.78
C PRO A 209 -2.99 5.16 -16.35
N MET A 210 -4.14 4.50 -16.55
CA MET A 210 -5.34 5.10 -17.12
C MET A 210 -6.43 5.26 -16.06
N LYS A 211 -7.69 5.03 -16.43
CA LYS A 211 -8.83 4.97 -15.51
C LYS A 211 -9.24 3.52 -15.31
N SER A 212 -9.71 3.21 -14.11
CA SER A 212 -10.25 1.90 -13.78
C SER A 212 -11.52 1.64 -14.58
N THR A 213 -11.68 0.40 -15.05
CA THR A 213 -12.90 -0.05 -15.72
C THR A 213 -14.08 -0.07 -14.75
N ARG A 214 -15.30 -0.20 -15.29
CA ARG A 214 -16.50 -0.34 -14.46
C ARG A 214 -16.41 -1.55 -13.53
N ARG A 215 -16.01 -2.71 -14.05
CA ARG A 215 -15.91 -3.94 -13.25
C ARG A 215 -14.88 -3.83 -12.13
N MET A 216 -13.74 -3.16 -12.39
CA MET A 216 -12.75 -2.91 -11.34
C MET A 216 -13.34 -2.03 -10.22
N LYS A 217 -14.12 -1.01 -10.56
CA LYS A 217 -14.80 -0.13 -9.59
C LYS A 217 -15.93 -0.82 -8.83
N GLU A 218 -16.49 -1.88 -9.38
CA GLU A 218 -17.58 -2.65 -8.78
C GLU A 218 -17.10 -3.73 -7.80
N LEU A 219 -15.79 -3.99 -7.71
CA LEU A 219 -15.22 -4.87 -6.68
C LEU A 219 -15.57 -4.35 -5.27
N PRO A 220 -15.91 -5.23 -4.30
CA PRO A 220 -16.32 -4.85 -2.95
C PRO A 220 -15.40 -3.82 -2.29
N VAL A 221 -14.08 -4.08 -2.37
CA VAL A 221 -13.02 -3.20 -1.84
C VAL A 221 -13.15 -1.73 -2.24
N PHE A 222 -13.65 -1.43 -3.45
CA PHE A 222 -13.84 -0.04 -3.92
C PHE A 222 -15.30 0.42 -3.86
N LYS A 223 -16.25 -0.50 -4.03
CA LYS A 223 -17.68 -0.19 -4.00
C LYS A 223 -18.14 0.22 -2.60
N GLU A 224 -17.65 -0.49 -1.58
CA GLU A 224 -18.00 -0.24 -0.17
C GLU A 224 -17.27 0.99 0.39
N ASN A 225 -16.07 1.28 -0.13
CA ASN A 225 -15.30 2.46 0.23
C ASN A 225 -14.74 3.18 -1.02
N PRO A 226 -15.57 4.02 -1.68
CA PRO A 226 -15.16 4.76 -2.88
C PRO A 226 -13.97 5.70 -2.66
N ALA A 227 -13.69 6.11 -1.42
CA ALA A 227 -12.56 6.97 -1.08
C ALA A 227 -11.20 6.28 -1.23
N ARG A 228 -11.17 4.95 -1.45
CA ARG A 228 -9.97 4.21 -1.83
C ARG A 228 -9.53 4.48 -3.27
N LEU A 229 -10.44 4.91 -4.15
CA LEU A 229 -10.13 5.24 -5.54
C LEU A 229 -9.81 6.73 -5.70
N VAL A 230 -8.64 7.04 -6.24
CA VAL A 230 -8.22 8.40 -6.57
C VAL A 230 -7.99 8.47 -8.07
N THR A 231 -8.62 9.43 -8.74
CA THR A 231 -8.34 9.71 -10.16
C THR A 231 -7.68 11.07 -10.30
N LEU A 232 -6.49 11.09 -10.89
CA LEU A 232 -5.79 12.34 -11.18
C LEU A 232 -6.49 13.11 -12.31
N SER A 233 -6.49 14.43 -12.18
CA SER A 233 -6.97 15.31 -13.25
C SER A 233 -6.04 15.22 -14.45
N SER A 234 -6.60 14.94 -15.64
CA SER A 234 -5.86 14.99 -16.91
C SER A 234 -5.50 16.43 -17.34
N ARG A 235 -5.97 17.44 -16.62
CA ARG A 235 -5.73 18.86 -16.90
C ARG A 235 -4.57 19.45 -16.08
N ASN A 236 -4.02 18.71 -15.12
CA ASN A 236 -2.87 19.14 -14.34
C ASN A 236 -1.58 18.93 -15.13
N LEU A 237 -1.32 19.84 -16.08
CA LEU A 237 -0.20 19.77 -17.02
C LEU A 237 1.00 20.64 -16.61
N VAL A 238 1.15 20.99 -15.32
CA VAL A 238 2.32 21.76 -14.87
C VAL A 238 3.57 20.94 -15.20
N PRO A 239 4.39 21.33 -16.20
CA PRO A 239 5.50 20.49 -16.64
C PRO A 239 6.54 20.45 -15.52
N MET A 240 6.78 19.27 -14.96
CA MET A 240 7.71 19.07 -13.87
C MET A 240 8.22 17.63 -13.91
N GLY A 241 9.53 17.45 -13.74
CA GLY A 241 10.10 16.11 -13.59
C GLY A 241 9.72 15.47 -12.25
N ILE A 242 9.66 14.14 -12.21
CA ILE A 242 9.49 13.42 -10.95
C ILE A 242 10.71 13.70 -10.05
N SER A 243 10.48 14.08 -8.79
CA SER A 243 11.53 14.55 -7.88
C SER A 243 11.62 13.72 -6.60
N ASN A 244 12.74 13.00 -6.40
CA ASN A 244 13.01 12.23 -5.18
C ASN A 244 12.92 13.12 -3.94
N ARG A 245 13.62 14.27 -3.96
CA ARG A 245 13.58 15.27 -2.88
C ARG A 245 12.17 15.72 -2.51
N ALA A 246 11.26 15.83 -3.48
CA ALA A 246 9.87 16.20 -3.19
C ALA A 246 9.12 15.06 -2.48
N ILE A 247 9.37 13.81 -2.89
CA ILE A 247 8.82 12.61 -2.26
C ILE A 247 9.39 12.45 -0.84
N GLU A 248 10.72 12.48 -0.69
CA GLU A 248 11.43 12.37 0.59
C GLU A 248 10.94 13.42 1.59
N ARG A 249 10.77 14.67 1.16
CA ARG A 249 10.20 15.75 1.99
C ARG A 249 8.79 15.44 2.46
N GLN A 250 8.00 14.74 1.66
CA GLN A 250 6.63 14.39 2.04
C GLN A 250 6.60 13.18 2.97
N LEU A 251 7.48 12.20 2.74
CA LEU A 251 7.68 11.04 3.61
C LEU A 251 8.20 11.47 4.99
N SER A 252 9.13 12.43 5.04
CA SER A 252 9.72 12.95 6.29
C SER A 252 8.74 13.78 7.12
N ARG A 253 7.57 14.14 6.58
CA ARG A 253 6.55 14.97 7.26
C ARG A 253 5.63 14.16 8.19
N SER A 254 6.05 12.97 8.63
CA SER A 254 5.26 12.18 9.59
C SER A 254 4.85 13.04 10.79
N PRO A 255 3.60 12.90 11.28
CA PRO A 255 3.13 13.71 12.39
C PRO A 255 3.96 13.29 13.60
N SER A 256 4.63 14.24 14.24
CA SER A 256 5.07 14.09 15.62
C SER A 256 3.90 13.53 16.44
N PRO A 257 4.11 12.51 17.29
CA PRO A 257 3.06 12.02 18.16
C PRO A 257 2.53 13.22 18.96
N SER A 258 1.26 13.56 18.76
CA SER A 258 0.61 14.58 19.57
C SER A 258 0.82 14.21 21.03
N PRO A 259 1.42 15.08 21.87
CA PRO A 259 1.44 14.84 23.30
C PRO A 259 0.00 14.64 23.74
N LEU A 260 -0.29 13.53 24.41
CA LEU A 260 -1.51 13.35 25.17
C LEU A 260 -1.64 14.58 26.07
N THR A 261 -2.45 15.55 25.68
CA THR A 261 -2.82 16.66 26.55
C THR A 261 -3.54 16.03 27.74
N PRO A 262 -3.03 16.19 28.97
CA PRO A 262 -3.78 15.75 30.14
C PRO A 262 -5.13 16.45 30.09
N LYS A 263 -6.22 15.67 30.20
CA LYS A 263 -7.56 16.22 30.37
C LYS A 263 -7.49 17.28 31.47
N ARG A 264 -7.64 18.55 31.10
CA ARG A 264 -7.74 19.66 32.05
C ARG A 264 -8.94 19.34 32.93
N GLY A 265 -8.66 19.00 34.18
CA GLY A 265 -9.68 18.77 35.19
C GLY A 265 -10.62 19.97 35.27
N LEU A 266 -11.90 19.69 35.49
CA LEU A 266 -12.89 20.72 35.79
C LEU A 266 -12.39 21.61 36.94
N PRO A 267 -12.58 22.94 36.87
CA PRO A 267 -12.29 23.80 38.01
C PRO A 267 -13.24 23.43 39.15
N ARG A 268 -12.68 22.96 40.27
CA ARG A 268 -13.38 22.94 41.56
C ARG A 268 -13.56 24.40 41.96
N THR A 269 -14.81 24.85 42.02
CA THR A 269 -15.20 26.10 42.68
C THR A 269 -14.90 26.01 44.18
N PRO A 270 -14.24 27.00 44.79
CA PRO A 270 -14.15 27.12 46.24
C PRO A 270 -15.18 28.12 46.79
N ARG A 271 -15.55 27.88 48.07
CA ARG A 271 -16.37 28.67 49.03
C ARG A 271 -17.77 28.08 49.25
N GLN A 272 -18.28 27.97 50.47
CA GLN A 272 -17.90 28.63 51.72
C GLN A 272 -18.38 27.76 52.90
N GLU A 273 -17.55 27.61 53.93
CA GLU A 273 -18.01 27.19 55.26
C GLU A 273 -18.86 28.32 55.85
N SER A 274 -20.08 27.99 56.27
CA SER A 274 -20.76 28.69 57.36
C SER A 274 -21.37 27.62 58.27
N TYR A 275 -20.79 27.52 59.46
CA TYR A 275 -21.42 26.88 60.61
C TYR A 275 -22.69 27.65 60.94
N ASP A 276 -23.77 26.91 61.19
CA ASP A 276 -24.76 27.23 62.22
C ASP A 276 -25.35 25.88 62.66
N ASP A 277 -24.84 25.40 63.79
CA ASP A 277 -25.61 24.57 64.71
C ASP A 277 -26.75 25.45 65.24
N ASP A 278 -28.00 24.99 65.15
CA ASP A 278 -28.91 25.20 66.26
C ASP A 278 -30.06 24.19 66.27
N TYR A 279 -30.38 23.83 67.50
CA TYR A 279 -31.19 22.76 68.04
C TYR A 279 -32.71 22.83 67.75
N ASP A 280 -33.34 21.67 68.00
CA ASP A 280 -34.69 21.45 68.57
C ASP A 280 -35.94 21.34 67.67
N GLY A 281 -36.60 20.18 67.80
CA GLY A 281 -38.00 20.17 68.21
C GLY A 281 -39.02 19.43 67.31
N TRP A 282 -39.33 18.19 67.72
CA TRP A 282 -40.55 17.38 67.46
C TRP A 282 -40.69 16.65 66.13
#